data_AF-A0A0B6YH45-F1
#
_entry.id   AF-A0A0B6YH45-F1
#
_cell.length_a   1.000
_cell.length_b   1.000
_cell.length_c   1.000
_cell.angle_alpha   90.00
_cell.angle_beta   90.00
_cell.angle_gamma   90.00
#
_symmetry.space_group_name_H-M   'P 1'
#
loop_
_entity.id
_entity.type
_entity.pdbx_description
1 polymer ?
#
loop_
_entity_poly.entity_id
_entity_poly.type
_entity_poly.pdbx_seq_one_letter_code
_entity_poly.pdbx_strand_id
1 'polypeptide(L)' 'AGVAMVGGKIFVFGGRSQDVELAGINGFSASVTLDSVECYDPDRDIWTNLPKMTYERCETVAVVL' A
#
# COMPACT_ATOMS: atom_id res chain seq x y z
N ALA A 1 5.52 2.12 -1.64
CA ALA A 1 5.03 0.97 -0.86
C ALA A 1 6.22 0.07 -0.57
N GLY A 2 6.22 -0.65 0.54
CA GLY A 2 7.14 -1.76 0.77
C GLY A 2 6.51 -3.09 0.36
N VAL A 3 7.34 -4.06 -0.02
CA VAL A 3 6.92 -5.40 -0.48
C VAL A 3 7.76 -6.48 0.18
N ALA A 4 7.14 -7.53 0.72
CA ALA A 4 7.83 -8.70 1.29
C ALA A 4 7.26 -10.00 0.74
N MET A 5 8.11 -11.01 0.57
CA MET A 5 7.70 -12.39 0.26
C MET A 5 7.74 -13.22 1.54
N VAL A 6 6.62 -13.85 1.92
CA VAL A 6 6.57 -14.76 3.07
C VAL A 6 5.73 -15.97 2.73
N GLY A 7 6.32 -17.16 2.81
CA GLY A 7 5.59 -18.42 2.61
C GLY A 7 4.87 -18.53 1.27
N GLY A 8 5.48 -18.00 0.20
CA GLY A 8 4.89 -17.99 -1.16
C GLY A 8 3.86 -16.89 -1.42
N LYS A 9 3.57 -16.04 -0.43
CA LYS A 9 2.64 -14.91 -0.57
C LYS A 9 3.39 -13.58 -0.62
N ILE A 10 2.83 -12.63 -1.36
CA ILE A 10 3.37 -11.26 -1.48
C ILE A 10 2.60 -10.37 -0.51
N PHE A 11 3.31 -9.62 0.32
CA PHE A 11 2.75 -8.64 1.24
C PHE A 11 3.17 -7.24 0.78
N VAL A 12 2.21 -6.35 0.63
CA VAL A 12 2.41 -4.94 0.26
C VAL A 12 1.95 -4.08 1.43
N PHE A 13 2.74 -3.08 1.80
CA PHE A 13 2.41 -2.18 2.92
C PHE A 13 2.77 -0.73 2.62
N GLY A 14 1.87 0.16 3.01
CA GLY A 14 1.98 1.60 2.80
C GLY A 14 2.04 1.99 1.32
N GLY A 15 2.60 3.17 1.03
CA GLY A 15 2.61 3.75 -0.32
C GLY A 15 2.03 5.16 -0.34
N ARG A 16 1.80 5.67 -1.54
CA ARG A 16 1.05 6.91 -1.75
C ARG A 16 -0.16 6.59 -2.61
N SER A 17 -1.33 7.10 -2.24
CA SER A 17 -2.50 7.07 -3.11
C SER A 17 -2.24 7.93 -4.33
N GLN A 18 -2.97 7.66 -5.41
CA GLN A 18 -3.06 8.63 -6.48
C GLN A 18 -3.66 9.92 -5.90
N ASP A 19 -3.08 11.02 -6.37
CA ASP A 19 -3.53 12.39 -6.22
C ASP A 19 -5.07 12.48 -6.21
N VAL A 20 -5.67 12.66 -5.02
CA VAL A 20 -7.12 12.85 -4.88
C VAL A 20 -7.42 14.30 -5.22
N GLU A 21 -8.13 14.52 -6.31
CA GLU A 21 -8.66 15.84 -6.65
C GLU A 21 -9.68 16.24 -5.58
N LEU A 22 -9.27 17.14 -4.68
CA LEU A 22 -10.15 17.68 -3.65
C LEU A 22 -11.17 18.59 -4.32
N ALA A 23 -12.34 18.03 -4.63
CA ALA A 23 -13.47 18.76 -5.18
C ALA A 23 -13.82 19.95 -4.26
N GLY A 24 -13.39 21.15 -4.65
CA GLY A 24 -13.64 22.38 -3.90
C GLY A 24 -12.45 23.34 -3.77
N ILE A 25 -11.22 22.91 -4.09
CA ILE A 25 -10.03 23.79 -4.04
C ILE A 25 -9.29 23.70 -5.38
N ASN A 26 -9.62 24.56 -6.35
CA ASN A 26 -8.83 24.91 -7.55
C ASN A 26 -7.77 23.89 -8.04
N GLY A 27 -8.17 22.64 -8.33
CA GLY A 27 -7.26 21.62 -8.87
C GLY A 27 -6.07 21.25 -7.96
N PHE A 28 -6.17 21.48 -6.64
CA PHE A 28 -5.15 21.04 -5.71
C PHE A 28 -5.30 19.54 -5.48
N SER A 29 -4.30 18.78 -5.93
CA SER A 29 -4.21 17.36 -5.66
C SER A 29 -3.13 17.08 -4.63
N ALA A 30 -3.49 16.31 -3.61
CA ALA A 30 -2.57 15.92 -2.56
C ALA A 30 -2.41 14.39 -2.57
N SER A 31 -1.16 13.93 -2.65
CA SER A 31 -0.83 12.53 -2.45
C SER A 31 -1.05 12.17 -0.97
N VAL A 32 -1.87 11.16 -0.68
CA VAL A 32 -2.09 10.67 0.70
C VAL A 32 -1.13 9.52 0.97
N THR A 33 -0.47 9.52 2.13
CA THR A 33 0.37 8.38 2.53
C THR A 33 -0.52 7.27 3.08
N LEU A 34 -0.23 6.03 2.69
CA LEU A 34 -1.08 4.89 3.05
C LEU A 34 -0.55 4.18 4.29
N ASP A 35 -1.48 3.70 5.12
CA ASP A 35 -1.26 2.75 6.21
C ASP A 35 -1.77 1.34 5.86
N SER A 36 -2.24 1.14 4.62
CA SER A 36 -2.81 -0.11 4.15
C SER A 36 -1.77 -1.24 4.14
N VAL A 37 -2.26 -2.45 4.37
CA VAL A 37 -1.50 -3.68 4.21
C VAL A 37 -2.35 -4.65 3.40
N GLU A 38 -1.78 -5.21 2.35
CA GLU A 38 -2.45 -6.11 1.41
C GLU A 38 -1.59 -7.35 1.19
N CYS A 39 -2.22 -8.51 1.10
CA CYS A 39 -1.56 -9.78 0.82
C CYS A 39 -2.09 -10.37 -0.47
N TYR A 40 -1.20 -10.67 -1.40
CA TYR A 40 -1.51 -11.43 -2.60
C TYR A 40 -1.13 -12.90 -2.43
N ASP A 41 -2.09 -13.77 -2.73
CA ASP A 41 -1.94 -15.21 -2.74
C ASP A 41 -1.88 -15.73 -4.20
N PRO A 42 -0.68 -16.01 -4.75
CA PRO A 42 -0.54 -16.42 -6.15
C PRO A 42 -1.25 -17.72 -6.50
N ASP A 43 -1.42 -18.63 -5.53
CA ASP A 43 -2.07 -19.92 -5.75
C ASP A 43 -3.58 -19.77 -6.01
N ARG A 44 -4.17 -18.71 -5.44
CA ARG A 44 -5.61 -18.44 -5.50
C ARG A 44 -5.94 -17.24 -6.38
N ASP A 45 -4.92 -16.49 -6.79
CA ASP A 45 -5.00 -15.22 -7.51
C ASP A 45 -5.91 -14.19 -6.81
N ILE A 46 -5.72 -14.03 -5.50
CA ILE A 46 -6.56 -13.17 -4.67
C ILE A 46 -5.71 -12.18 -3.88
N TRP A 47 -6.17 -10.93 -3.86
CA TRP A 47 -5.72 -9.89 -2.93
C TRP A 47 -6.61 -9.87 -1.69
N THR A 48 -5.98 -9.85 -0.51
CA THR A 48 -6.66 -9.77 0.79
C THR A 48 -6.19 -8.55 1.55
N ASN A 49 -7.14 -7.72 2.00
CA ASN A 49 -6.85 -6.61 2.91
C ASN A 49 -6.50 -7.13 4.30
N LEU A 50 -5.40 -6.65 4.87
CA LEU A 50 -4.93 -6.99 6.20
C LEU A 50 -5.12 -5.81 7.17
N PRO A 51 -4.96 -6.02 8.49
CA PRO A 51 -4.98 -4.93 9.46
C PRO A 51 -3.97 -3.83 9.09
N LYS A 52 -4.40 -2.58 9.24
CA LYS A 52 -3.61 -1.39 8.92
C LYS A 52 -2.38 -1.26 9.83
N MET A 53 -1.33 -0.62 9.32
CA MET A 53 -0.19 -0.21 10.15
C MET A 53 -0.61 0.86 11.17
N THR A 54 0.10 0.94 12.30
CA THR A 54 -0.15 2.00 13.31
C THR A 54 0.13 3.40 12.77
N TYR A 55 1.03 3.51 11.79
CA TYR A 55 1.41 4.76 11.16
C TYR A 55 1.49 4.56 9.64
N GLU A 56 1.06 5.59 8.90
CA GLU A 56 1.21 5.67 7.45
C GLU A 56 2.70 5.66 7.07
N ARG A 57 3.05 4.96 5.99
CA ARG A 57 4.45 4.91 5.52
C ARG A 57 4.51 5.07 4.00
N CYS A 58 5.31 6.02 3.52
CA CYS A 58 5.73 6.13 2.12
C CYS A 58 7.26 6.06 2.01
N GLU A 59 7.77 5.84 0.80
CA GLU A 59 9.23 5.83 0.50
C GLU A 59 10.05 4.72 1.17
N THR A 60 9.40 3.63 1.56
CA THR A 60 10.07 2.44 2.11
C THR A 60 10.53 1.50 0.99
N VAL A 61 11.82 1.16 0.94
CA VAL A 61 12.35 0.02 0.17
C VAL A 61 12.21 -1.24 1.02
N ALA A 62 11.85 -2.36 0.39
CA ALA A 62 11.80 -3.65 1.06
C ALA A 62 12.60 -4.70 0.28
N VAL A 63 13.29 -5.55 1.04
CA VAL A 63 14.24 -6.58 0.60
C VAL A 63 13.54 -7.94 0.60
N VAL A 64 13.91 -8.79 -0.36
CA VAL A 64 13.46 -10.18 -0.47
C VAL A 64 14.54 -11.13 0.07
N LEU A 65 14.13 -12.13 0.87
CA LEU A 65 14.86 -13.37 1.14
C LEU A 65 14.04 -14.54 0.61
#